data_AF-A0A485KRY1-F1
#
_entry.id   AF-A0A485KRY1-F1
#
_cell.length_a   1.000
_cell.length_b   1.000
_cell.length_c   1.000
_cell.angle_alpha   90.00
_cell.angle_beta   90.00
_cell.angle_gamma   90.00
#
_symmetry.space_group_name_H-M   'P 1'
#
loop_
_entity.id
_entity.type
_entity.pdbx_description
1 polymer ?
#
loop_
_entity_poly.entity_id
_entity_poly.type
_entity_poly.pdbx_seq_one_letter_code
_entity_poly.pdbx_strand_id
1 'polypeptide(L)'
;MQAPTLWKKTLIQEHEAVLQRQKDRAPMTRFTDALRRFTQKTIVRNISLHDEAIVPSHNEYVTLRCMYTALLAHLKAQEMSLATLSDLVGNNLVDIVNLNSRIASDRASTASVRDIMRRLHAHTEALAPLMHTTVLPTLQNKILELELLSEAMRDRDNLEADFHTAMHKYEKAKRKGKLVPIQETLAQVKSAKHSLEVVTQVLIEKLRIVNATRGCLTKDTLEIACETIGRLMLQMAGQEPTSA
;
A
#
# COMPACT_ATOMS: atom_id res chain seq x y z
N MET A 1 -28.43 -3.48 32.18
CA MET A 1 -27.89 -4.52 33.09
C MET A 1 -26.37 -4.44 33.09
N GLN A 2 -25.76 -3.74 34.05
CA GLN A 2 -24.31 -3.62 34.20
C GLN A 2 -23.92 -4.05 35.61
N ALA A 3 -23.52 -5.31 35.78
CA ALA A 3 -22.91 -5.84 37.00
C ALA A 3 -21.69 -6.78 36.81
N PRO A 4 -20.89 -6.80 35.70
CA PRO A 4 -19.78 -7.77 35.59
C PRO A 4 -18.41 -7.27 36.08
N THR A 5 -18.27 -6.00 36.50
CA THR A 5 -16.96 -5.37 36.77
C THR A 5 -16.52 -5.40 38.22
N LEU A 6 -17.47 -5.39 39.18
CA LEU A 6 -17.18 -5.36 40.61
C LEU A 6 -16.50 -6.65 41.09
N TRP A 7 -17.04 -7.82 40.73
CA TRP A 7 -16.50 -9.10 41.18
C TRP A 7 -15.11 -9.40 40.62
N LYS A 8 -14.80 -8.94 39.39
CA LYS A 8 -13.45 -9.07 38.80
C LYS A 8 -12.42 -8.26 39.59
N LYS A 9 -12.77 -7.04 40.01
CA LYS A 9 -11.91 -6.21 40.86
C LYS A 9 -11.67 -6.84 42.23
N THR A 10 -12.70 -7.40 42.86
CA THR A 10 -12.59 -8.09 44.16
C THR A 10 -11.66 -9.30 44.08
N LEU A 11 -11.79 -10.12 43.02
CA LEU A 11 -10.95 -11.31 42.82
C LEU A 11 -9.48 -10.97 42.53
N ILE A 12 -9.21 -9.86 41.85
CA ILE A 12 -7.83 -9.37 41.61
C ILE A 12 -7.21 -8.89 42.94
N GLN A 13 -7.96 -8.14 43.74
CA GLN A 13 -7.50 -7.66 45.05
C GLN A 13 -7.22 -8.82 46.03
N GLU A 14 -8.05 -9.86 46.02
CA GLU A 14 -7.78 -11.06 46.81
C GLU A 14 -6.52 -11.80 46.34
N HIS A 15 -6.27 -11.85 45.03
CA HIS A 15 -5.04 -12.43 44.48
C HIS A 15 -3.79 -11.63 44.89
N GLU A 16 -3.84 -10.30 44.82
CA GLU A 16 -2.74 -9.43 45.27
C GLU A 16 -2.49 -9.53 46.77
N ALA A 17 -3.55 -9.61 47.58
CA ALA A 17 -3.44 -9.83 49.02
C ALA A 17 -2.79 -11.19 49.35
N VAL A 18 -3.07 -12.23 48.54
CA VAL A 18 -2.42 -13.54 48.67
C VAL A 18 -0.94 -13.48 48.25
N LEU A 19 -0.59 -12.74 47.19
CA LEU A 19 0.80 -12.53 46.76
C LEU A 19 1.62 -11.73 47.78
N GLN A 20 1.04 -10.69 48.39
CA GLN A 20 1.70 -9.92 49.45
C GLN A 20 1.95 -10.77 50.70
N ARG A 21 1.00 -11.63 51.09
CA ARG A 21 1.18 -12.58 52.20
C ARG A 21 2.25 -13.66 51.94
N GLN A 22 2.71 -13.83 50.69
CA GLN A 22 3.79 -14.76 50.33
C GLN A 22 5.20 -14.18 50.42
N LYS A 23 5.38 -12.85 50.35
CA LYS A 23 6.71 -12.23 50.49
C LYS A 23 7.32 -12.47 51.87
N ASP A 24 6.50 -12.77 52.88
CA ASP A 24 6.91 -12.81 54.28
C ASP A 24 6.77 -14.20 54.98
N ARG A 25 6.55 -15.34 54.28
CA ARG A 25 6.20 -16.61 54.98
C ARG A 25 6.84 -17.93 54.49
N ALA A 26 7.03 -18.80 55.49
CA ALA A 26 7.49 -20.20 55.48
C ALA A 26 6.66 -21.15 54.56
N PRO A 27 7.16 -22.35 54.19
CA PRO A 27 6.57 -23.17 53.13
C PRO A 27 5.08 -23.50 53.35
N MET A 28 4.25 -23.23 52.33
CA MET A 28 2.78 -23.32 52.38
C MET A 28 2.22 -24.73 52.63
N THR A 29 1.07 -24.81 53.32
CA THR A 29 0.32 -26.06 53.54
C THR A 29 -0.57 -26.43 52.33
N ARG A 30 -0.85 -27.72 52.14
CA ARG A 30 -1.58 -28.27 50.97
C ARG A 30 -2.95 -27.61 50.72
N PHE A 31 -3.65 -27.21 51.78
CA PHE A 31 -5.00 -26.61 51.70
C PHE A 31 -4.97 -25.20 51.10
N THR A 32 -3.99 -24.39 51.51
CA THR A 32 -3.80 -23.03 50.95
C THR A 32 -3.38 -23.05 49.50
N ASP A 33 -2.62 -24.06 49.06
CA ASP A 33 -2.24 -24.22 47.65
C ASP A 33 -3.43 -24.67 46.78
N ALA A 34 -4.34 -25.51 47.33
CA ALA A 34 -5.56 -25.89 46.64
C ALA A 34 -6.52 -24.70 46.45
N LEU A 35 -6.72 -23.87 47.49
CA LEU A 35 -7.53 -22.66 47.41
C LEU A 35 -6.95 -21.68 46.38
N ARG A 36 -5.63 -21.46 46.40
CA ARG A 36 -4.92 -20.63 45.41
C ARG A 36 -5.14 -21.14 43.99
N ARG A 37 -4.95 -22.44 43.73
CA ARG A 37 -5.15 -23.03 42.39
C ARG A 37 -6.61 -22.90 41.95
N PHE A 38 -7.56 -23.05 42.86
CA PHE A 38 -8.98 -22.84 42.59
C PHE A 38 -9.28 -21.39 42.20
N THR A 39 -8.87 -20.40 43.02
CA THR A 39 -9.07 -18.98 42.73
C THR A 39 -8.40 -18.58 41.42
N GLN A 40 -7.15 -19.03 41.19
CA GLN A 40 -6.42 -18.79 39.95
C GLN A 40 -7.13 -19.40 38.74
N LYS A 41 -7.63 -20.64 38.83
CA LYS A 41 -8.39 -21.29 37.75
C LYS A 41 -9.69 -20.56 37.45
N THR A 42 -10.38 -20.07 38.47
CA THR A 42 -11.60 -19.27 38.33
C THR A 42 -11.33 -17.92 37.67
N ILE A 43 -10.26 -17.22 38.06
CA ILE A 43 -9.86 -15.96 37.42
C ILE A 43 -9.48 -16.19 35.95
N VAL A 44 -8.61 -17.16 35.67
CA VAL A 44 -8.15 -17.47 34.30
C VAL A 44 -9.30 -17.84 33.38
N ARG A 45 -10.30 -18.58 33.88
CA ARG A 45 -11.52 -18.92 33.10
C ARG A 45 -12.35 -17.68 32.74
N ASN A 46 -12.29 -16.65 33.58
CA ASN A 46 -13.06 -15.42 33.44
C ASN A 46 -12.35 -14.31 32.65
N ILE A 47 -11.06 -14.50 32.30
CA ILE A 47 -10.33 -13.64 31.37
C ILE A 47 -10.60 -14.15 29.94
N SER A 48 -11.55 -13.49 29.28
CA SER A 48 -11.92 -13.74 27.88
C SER A 48 -11.51 -12.57 26.98
N LEU A 49 -10.99 -12.91 25.81
CA LEU A 49 -10.55 -12.01 24.73
C LEU A 49 -11.53 -12.01 23.54
N HIS A 50 -12.79 -12.43 23.72
CA HIS A 50 -13.70 -12.68 22.57
C HIS A 50 -13.78 -11.51 21.55
N ASP A 51 -13.67 -10.25 21.98
CA ASP A 51 -13.70 -9.08 21.08
C ASP A 51 -12.31 -8.56 20.66
N GLU A 52 -11.23 -9.08 21.24
CA GLU A 52 -9.86 -8.63 21.04
C GLU A 52 -9.06 -9.53 20.08
N ALA A 53 -9.62 -10.66 19.64
CA ALA A 53 -8.97 -11.61 18.73
C ALA A 53 -9.18 -11.32 17.22
N ILE A 54 -10.03 -10.35 16.88
CA ILE A 54 -10.37 -10.02 15.49
C ILE A 54 -9.42 -8.93 14.98
N VAL A 55 -8.85 -9.17 13.80
CA VAL A 55 -8.11 -8.13 13.07
C VAL A 55 -9.10 -7.05 12.62
N PRO A 56 -8.89 -5.78 12.99
CA PRO A 56 -9.80 -4.69 12.68
C PRO A 56 -9.89 -4.43 11.18
N SER A 57 -11.12 -4.27 10.66
CA SER A 57 -11.42 -3.87 9.28
C SER A 57 -10.65 -4.64 8.19
N HIS A 58 -10.26 -5.89 8.48
CA HIS A 58 -9.39 -6.69 7.60
C HIS A 58 -9.97 -6.84 6.20
N ASN A 59 -11.26 -7.19 6.08
CA ASN A 59 -11.91 -7.40 4.78
C ASN A 59 -11.90 -6.14 3.92
N GLU A 60 -12.23 -4.99 4.51
CA GLU A 60 -12.23 -3.71 3.78
C GLU A 60 -10.82 -3.34 3.30
N TYR A 61 -9.83 -3.46 4.20
CA TYR A 61 -8.43 -3.24 3.85
C TYR A 61 -7.97 -4.14 2.70
N VAL A 62 -8.28 -5.44 2.75
CA VAL A 62 -7.88 -6.40 1.71
C VAL A 62 -8.51 -6.05 0.36
N THR A 63 -9.79 -5.69 0.33
CA THR A 63 -10.46 -5.26 -0.91
C THR A 63 -9.80 -4.01 -1.50
N LEU A 64 -9.59 -2.99 -0.68
CA LEU A 64 -8.97 -1.73 -1.13
C LEU A 64 -7.52 -1.92 -1.57
N ARG A 65 -6.75 -2.73 -0.84
CA ARG A 65 -5.37 -3.11 -1.20
C ARG A 65 -5.32 -3.81 -2.55
N CYS A 66 -6.25 -4.74 -2.82
CA CYS A 66 -6.32 -5.42 -4.11
C CYS A 66 -6.54 -4.42 -5.26
N MET A 67 -7.51 -3.51 -5.11
CA MET A 67 -7.79 -2.46 -6.09
C MET A 67 -6.58 -1.55 -6.32
N TYR A 68 -5.90 -1.16 -5.25
CA TYR A 68 -4.67 -0.38 -5.32
C TYR A 68 -3.55 -1.12 -6.07
N THR A 69 -3.30 -2.39 -5.75
CA THR A 69 -2.23 -3.16 -6.42
C THR A 69 -2.49 -3.32 -7.91
N ALA A 70 -3.76 -3.52 -8.30
CA ALA A 70 -4.17 -3.56 -9.70
C ALA A 70 -3.94 -2.22 -10.40
N LEU A 71 -4.25 -1.10 -9.74
CA LEU A 71 -4.02 0.25 -10.27
C LEU A 71 -2.52 0.53 -10.46
N LEU A 72 -1.68 0.23 -9.47
CA LEU A 72 -0.24 0.44 -9.57
C LEU A 72 0.37 -0.39 -10.72
N ALA A 73 -0.05 -1.67 -10.83
CA ALA A 73 0.39 -2.53 -11.92
C ALA A 73 -0.04 -1.98 -13.29
N HIS A 74 -1.27 -1.47 -13.39
CA HIS A 74 -1.78 -0.83 -14.60
C HIS A 74 -0.95 0.41 -14.99
N LEU A 75 -0.66 1.31 -14.04
CA LEU A 75 0.13 2.52 -14.30
C LEU A 75 1.55 2.19 -14.74
N LYS A 76 2.20 1.19 -14.11
CA LYS A 76 3.52 0.71 -14.54
C LYS A 76 3.50 0.08 -15.93
N ALA A 77 2.44 -0.67 -16.25
CA ALA A 77 2.27 -1.21 -17.60
C ALA A 77 2.07 -0.09 -18.64
N GLN A 78 1.32 0.97 -18.29
CA GLN A 78 1.18 2.15 -19.14
C GLN A 78 2.50 2.88 -19.33
N GLU A 79 3.30 3.05 -18.29
CA GLU A 79 4.63 3.66 -18.37
C GLU A 79 5.53 2.89 -19.35
N MET A 80 5.63 1.56 -19.18
CA MET A 80 6.40 0.72 -20.11
C MET A 80 5.88 0.80 -21.54
N SER A 81 4.55 0.83 -21.72
CA SER A 81 3.95 0.94 -23.06
C SER A 81 4.25 2.28 -23.72
N LEU A 82 4.19 3.37 -22.96
CA LEU A 82 4.50 4.72 -23.47
C LEU A 82 6.00 4.90 -23.75
N ALA A 83 6.87 4.32 -22.91
CA ALA A 83 8.30 4.29 -23.16
C ALA A 83 8.63 3.49 -24.43
N THR A 84 8.01 2.32 -24.60
CA THR A 84 8.17 1.52 -25.82
C THR A 84 7.65 2.24 -27.05
N LEU A 85 6.50 2.94 -26.95
CA LEU A 85 5.97 3.76 -28.04
C LEU A 85 6.94 4.90 -28.40
N SER A 86 7.49 5.59 -27.41
CA SER A 86 8.49 6.64 -27.59
C SER A 86 9.69 6.12 -28.39
N ASP A 87 10.23 4.97 -27.99
CA ASP A 87 11.38 4.35 -28.65
C ASP A 87 11.04 3.84 -30.06
N LEU A 88 9.91 3.15 -30.21
CA LEU A 88 9.51 2.53 -31.47
C LEU A 88 9.14 3.58 -32.51
N VAL A 89 8.39 4.60 -32.12
CA VAL A 89 7.94 5.66 -33.04
C VAL A 89 9.06 6.66 -33.26
N GLY A 90 9.84 7.04 -32.25
CA GLY A 90 10.99 7.92 -32.41
C GLY A 90 12.08 7.30 -33.28
N ASN A 91 12.62 6.15 -32.91
CA ASN A 91 13.81 5.61 -33.58
C ASN A 91 13.49 4.99 -34.96
N ASN A 92 12.40 4.23 -35.10
CA ASN A 92 12.12 3.58 -36.39
C ASN A 92 11.61 4.56 -37.45
N LEU A 93 10.81 5.57 -37.06
CA LEU A 93 10.44 6.61 -38.04
C LEU A 93 11.67 7.45 -38.41
N VAL A 94 12.59 7.73 -37.47
CA VAL A 94 13.85 8.39 -37.79
C VAL A 94 14.65 7.57 -38.82
N ASP A 95 14.74 6.26 -38.66
CA ASP A 95 15.42 5.37 -39.61
C ASP A 95 14.74 5.34 -40.99
N ILE A 96 13.41 5.26 -41.04
CA ILE A 96 12.65 5.30 -42.29
C ILE A 96 12.84 6.66 -43.00
N VAL A 97 12.83 7.77 -42.25
CA VAL A 97 13.05 9.10 -42.79
C VAL A 97 14.50 9.30 -43.24
N ASN A 98 15.47 8.74 -42.51
CA ASN A 98 16.88 8.72 -42.90
C ASN A 98 17.09 7.94 -44.20
N LEU A 99 16.43 6.79 -44.37
CA LEU A 99 16.48 6.02 -45.60
C LEU A 99 15.87 6.79 -46.77
N ASN A 100 14.70 7.38 -46.55
CA ASN A 100 13.97 8.10 -47.58
C ASN A 100 14.64 9.44 -47.97
N SER A 101 15.27 10.13 -47.02
CA SER A 101 16.04 11.35 -47.30
C SER A 101 17.30 11.05 -48.13
N ARG A 102 17.99 9.93 -47.86
CA ARG A 102 19.11 9.43 -48.69
C ARG A 102 18.66 9.07 -50.12
N ILE A 103 17.53 8.38 -50.25
CA ILE A 103 16.94 8.06 -51.57
C ILE A 103 16.55 9.35 -52.31
N ALA A 104 16.01 10.36 -51.60
CA ALA A 104 15.67 11.64 -52.17
C ALA A 104 16.91 12.47 -52.56
N SER A 105 18.04 12.37 -51.86
CA SER A 105 19.28 13.03 -52.27
C SER A 105 19.96 12.38 -53.47
N ASP A 106 19.82 11.06 -53.62
CA ASP A 106 20.42 10.28 -54.71
C ASP A 106 19.64 10.40 -56.03
N ARG A 107 18.32 10.56 -55.95
CA ARG A 107 17.48 10.89 -57.11
C ARG A 107 17.43 12.40 -57.28
N ALA A 108 17.31 12.91 -58.51
CA ALA A 108 17.11 14.34 -58.79
C ALA A 108 15.73 14.83 -58.28
N SER A 109 15.49 14.72 -56.97
CA SER A 109 14.26 15.11 -56.31
C SER A 109 14.16 16.63 -56.28
N THR A 110 12.94 17.13 -56.44
CA THR A 110 12.65 18.57 -56.35
C THR A 110 12.98 19.08 -54.94
N ALA A 111 13.38 20.35 -54.82
CA ALA A 111 13.67 20.98 -53.53
C ALA A 111 12.55 20.78 -52.48
N SER A 112 11.29 20.74 -52.93
CA SER A 112 10.13 20.51 -52.07
C SER A 112 10.13 19.16 -51.37
N VAL A 113 10.60 18.07 -52.02
CA VAL A 113 10.63 16.74 -51.41
C VAL A 113 11.70 16.68 -50.33
N ARG A 114 12.87 17.31 -50.56
CA ARG A 114 13.92 17.43 -49.54
C ARG A 114 13.46 18.23 -48.33
N ASP A 115 12.73 19.32 -48.53
CA ASP A 115 12.18 20.12 -47.43
C ASP A 115 11.07 19.42 -46.64
N ILE A 116 10.26 18.57 -47.28
CA ILE A 116 9.27 17.73 -46.60
C ILE A 116 9.99 16.66 -45.76
N MET A 117 10.98 15.97 -46.33
CA MET A 117 11.75 14.95 -45.62
C MET A 117 12.52 15.52 -44.43
N ARG A 118 13.13 16.70 -44.59
CA ARG A 118 13.83 17.39 -43.49
C ARG A 118 12.89 17.81 -42.36
N ARG A 119 11.68 18.28 -42.68
CA ARG A 119 10.66 18.63 -41.68
C ARG A 119 10.15 17.38 -40.96
N LEU A 120 9.82 16.33 -41.71
CA LEU A 120 9.40 15.05 -41.15
C LEU A 120 10.46 14.47 -40.22
N HIS A 121 11.73 14.55 -40.60
CA HIS A 121 12.86 14.13 -39.77
C HIS A 121 12.93 14.90 -38.45
N ALA A 122 12.94 16.23 -38.52
CA ALA A 122 13.03 17.09 -37.33
C ALA A 122 11.86 16.89 -36.36
N HIS A 123 10.64 16.71 -36.87
CA HIS A 123 9.47 16.45 -36.02
C HIS A 123 9.50 15.04 -35.43
N THR A 124 9.99 14.05 -36.17
CA THR A 124 10.10 12.67 -35.68
C THR A 124 11.19 12.54 -34.61
N GLU A 125 12.36 13.16 -34.81
CA GLU A 125 13.43 13.21 -33.82
C GLU A 125 12.99 13.91 -32.53
N ALA A 126 12.06 14.86 -32.61
CA ALA A 126 11.53 15.58 -31.46
C ALA A 126 10.49 14.77 -30.64
N LEU A 127 9.91 13.70 -31.20
CA LEU A 127 8.84 12.95 -30.54
C LEU A 127 9.33 12.19 -29.29
N ALA A 128 10.43 11.44 -29.41
CA ALA A 128 10.95 10.68 -28.27
C ALA A 128 11.39 11.60 -27.11
N PRO A 129 12.19 12.66 -27.33
CA PRO A 129 12.52 13.63 -26.29
C PRO A 129 11.28 14.26 -25.63
N LEU A 130 10.23 14.56 -26.40
CA LEU A 130 8.99 15.13 -25.87
C LEU A 130 8.27 14.14 -24.95
N MET A 131 8.10 12.89 -25.38
CA MET A 131 7.52 11.82 -24.55
C MET A 131 8.30 11.59 -23.25
N HIS A 132 9.64 11.63 -23.31
CA HIS A 132 10.52 11.46 -22.15
C HIS A 132 10.56 12.67 -21.20
N THR A 133 10.24 13.87 -21.68
CA THR A 133 10.34 15.10 -20.87
C THR A 133 9.01 15.60 -20.32
N THR A 134 7.87 15.24 -20.93
CA THR A 134 6.55 15.73 -20.49
C THR A 134 5.61 14.62 -20.02
N VAL A 135 5.42 13.57 -20.83
CA VAL A 135 4.43 12.51 -20.58
C VAL A 135 4.91 11.53 -19.51
N LEU A 136 6.10 10.97 -19.69
CA LEU A 136 6.66 9.95 -18.79
C LEU A 136 6.94 10.47 -17.37
N PRO A 137 7.54 11.66 -17.16
CA PRO A 137 7.80 12.16 -15.80
C PRO A 137 6.53 12.38 -14.99
N THR A 138 5.44 12.81 -15.63
CA THR A 138 4.14 13.01 -14.98
C THR A 138 3.58 11.68 -14.46
N LEU A 139 3.70 10.61 -15.25
CA LEU A 139 3.28 9.27 -14.85
C LEU A 139 4.21 8.68 -13.78
N GLN A 140 5.51 8.87 -13.91
CA GLN A 140 6.53 8.42 -12.94
C GLN A 140 6.33 9.04 -11.57
N ASN A 141 6.06 10.35 -11.50
CA ASN A 141 5.76 11.03 -10.24
C ASN A 141 4.51 10.44 -9.57
N LYS A 142 3.45 10.17 -10.34
CA LYS A 142 2.23 9.52 -9.83
C LYS A 142 2.50 8.08 -9.33
N ILE A 143 3.36 7.33 -10.02
CA ILE A 143 3.78 5.99 -9.59
C ILE A 143 4.56 6.06 -8.27
N LEU A 144 5.51 6.99 -8.15
CA LEU A 144 6.31 7.20 -6.94
C LEU A 144 5.44 7.55 -5.72
N GLU A 145 4.46 8.45 -5.90
CA GLU A 145 3.51 8.80 -4.84
C GLU A 145 2.70 7.59 -4.36
N LEU A 146 2.27 6.73 -5.29
CA LEU A 146 1.61 5.49 -4.93
C LEU A 146 2.57 4.53 -4.22
N GLU A 147 3.81 4.39 -4.68
CA GLU A 147 4.80 3.49 -4.06
C GLU A 147 5.06 3.77 -2.57
N LEU A 148 5.01 5.04 -2.13
CA LEU A 148 5.07 5.41 -0.71
C LEU A 148 3.94 4.76 0.12
N LEU A 149 2.75 4.57 -0.47
CA LEU A 149 1.64 3.87 0.18
C LEU A 149 1.92 2.37 0.32
N SER A 150 2.73 1.79 -0.58
CA SER A 150 3.16 0.38 -0.49
C SER A 150 4.04 0.12 0.73
N GLU A 151 4.90 1.06 1.11
CA GLU A 151 5.71 0.96 2.33
C GLU A 151 4.84 0.94 3.58
N ALA A 152 3.87 1.86 3.67
CA ALA A 152 2.94 1.91 4.79
C ALA A 152 2.06 0.64 4.90
N MET A 153 1.71 0.00 3.78
CA MET A 153 1.03 -1.31 3.79
C MET A 153 1.92 -2.42 4.32
N ARG A 154 3.21 -2.41 3.98
CA ARG A 154 4.19 -3.37 4.54
C ARG A 154 4.33 -3.20 6.05
N ASP A 155 4.36 -1.97 6.54
CA ASP A 155 4.40 -1.69 7.98
C ASP A 155 3.15 -2.23 8.69
N ARG A 156 1.97 -2.09 8.06
CA ARG A 156 0.73 -2.66 8.59
C ARG A 156 0.76 -4.19 8.62
N ASP A 157 1.35 -4.85 7.62
CA ASP A 157 1.51 -6.30 7.61
C ASP A 157 2.46 -6.77 8.73
N ASN A 158 3.51 -6.00 9.05
CA ASN A 158 4.35 -6.26 10.23
C ASN A 158 3.58 -6.12 11.54
N LEU A 159 2.74 -5.09 11.68
CA LEU A 159 1.89 -4.90 12.87
C LEU A 159 0.86 -6.03 13.03
N GLU A 160 0.34 -6.58 11.95
CA GLU A 160 -0.55 -7.75 12.00
C GLU A 160 0.20 -9.00 12.49
N ALA A 161 1.44 -9.21 12.03
CA ALA A 161 2.31 -10.28 12.51
C ALA A 161 2.64 -10.12 14.02
N ASP A 162 2.90 -8.89 14.47
CA ASP A 162 3.12 -8.57 15.89
C ASP A 162 1.88 -8.83 16.74
N PHE A 163 0.71 -8.45 16.25
CA PHE A 163 -0.57 -8.75 16.89
C PHE A 163 -0.80 -10.25 17.03
N HIS A 164 -0.60 -11.03 15.96
CA HIS A 164 -0.72 -12.49 16.03
C HIS A 164 0.31 -13.12 16.97
N THR A 165 1.53 -12.58 17.00
CA THR A 165 2.58 -13.02 17.94
C THR A 165 2.19 -12.75 19.39
N ALA A 166 1.65 -11.57 19.69
CA ALA A 166 1.16 -11.21 21.02
C ALA A 166 -0.02 -12.13 21.44
N MET A 167 -0.96 -12.38 20.53
CA MET A 167 -2.08 -13.30 20.74
C MET A 167 -1.59 -14.72 21.05
N HIS A 168 -0.60 -15.22 20.32
CA HIS A 168 -0.02 -16.54 20.57
C HIS A 168 0.65 -16.62 21.96
N LYS A 169 1.39 -15.58 22.37
CA LYS A 169 2.00 -15.50 23.71
C LYS A 169 0.93 -15.50 24.80
N TYR A 170 -0.16 -14.76 24.61
CA TYR A 170 -1.29 -14.75 25.52
C TYR A 170 -1.95 -16.13 25.66
N GLU A 171 -2.27 -16.80 24.54
CA GLU A 171 -2.87 -18.13 24.58
C GLU A 171 -1.95 -19.16 25.25
N LYS A 172 -0.63 -19.06 25.02
CA LYS A 172 0.37 -19.88 25.72
C LYS A 172 0.39 -19.60 27.23
N ALA A 173 0.30 -18.35 27.65
CA ALA A 173 0.23 -17.97 29.06
C ALA A 173 -1.07 -18.48 29.72
N LYS A 174 -2.18 -18.38 29.00
CA LYS A 174 -3.51 -18.87 29.42
C LYS A 174 -3.51 -20.39 29.63
N ARG A 175 -2.93 -21.16 28.71
CA ARG A 175 -2.76 -22.63 28.84
C ARG A 175 -1.91 -23.01 30.06
N LYS A 176 -0.89 -22.22 30.37
CA LYS A 176 -0.05 -22.42 31.57
C LYS A 176 -0.74 -21.99 32.87
N GLY A 177 -1.86 -21.27 32.79
CA GLY A 177 -2.68 -20.85 33.93
C GLY A 177 -2.01 -19.84 34.87
N LYS A 178 -0.93 -19.16 34.46
CA LYS A 178 -0.19 -18.21 35.33
C LYS A 178 -0.74 -16.80 35.19
N LEU A 179 -1.28 -16.21 36.28
CA LEU A 179 -2.02 -14.94 36.20
C LEU A 179 -1.17 -13.75 35.74
N VAL A 180 0.00 -13.55 36.35
CA VAL A 180 0.88 -12.41 36.01
C VAL A 180 1.29 -12.42 34.52
N PRO A 181 1.81 -13.53 33.96
CA PRO A 181 2.06 -13.63 32.52
C PRO A 181 0.83 -13.40 31.64
N ILE A 182 -0.37 -13.82 32.08
CA ILE A 182 -1.61 -13.58 31.34
C ILE A 182 -1.93 -12.08 31.29
N GLN A 183 -1.76 -11.35 32.40
CA GLN A 183 -1.98 -9.91 32.45
C GLN A 183 -0.98 -9.13 31.58
N GLU A 184 0.30 -9.48 31.64
CA GLU A 184 1.35 -8.85 30.83
C GLU A 184 1.12 -9.08 29.32
N THR A 185 0.87 -10.32 28.92
CA THR A 185 0.61 -10.66 27.51
C THR A 185 -0.72 -10.08 27.02
N LEU A 186 -1.72 -9.93 27.87
CA LEU A 186 -2.97 -9.24 27.55
C LEU A 186 -2.74 -7.75 27.26
N ALA A 187 -1.91 -7.07 28.05
CA ALA A 187 -1.55 -5.68 27.79
C ALA A 187 -0.82 -5.53 26.44
N GLN A 188 0.07 -6.47 26.10
CA GLN A 188 0.76 -6.50 24.80
C GLN A 188 -0.22 -6.70 23.64
N VAL A 189 -1.17 -7.62 23.76
CA VAL A 189 -2.23 -7.84 22.75
C VAL A 189 -3.01 -6.55 22.51
N LYS A 190 -3.44 -5.86 23.58
CA LYS A 190 -4.17 -4.59 23.48
C LYS A 190 -3.38 -3.51 22.78
N SER A 191 -2.10 -3.37 23.12
CA SER A 191 -1.21 -2.38 22.50
C SER A 191 -0.99 -2.67 21.01
N ALA A 192 -0.74 -3.93 20.65
CA ALA A 192 -0.54 -4.34 19.26
C ALA A 192 -1.83 -4.16 18.45
N LYS A 193 -2.99 -4.55 19.03
CA LYS A 193 -4.29 -4.35 18.41
C LYS A 193 -4.57 -2.88 18.13
N HIS A 194 -4.36 -2.01 19.11
CA HIS A 194 -4.60 -0.57 18.96
C HIS A 194 -3.69 0.04 17.87
N SER A 195 -2.42 -0.34 17.84
CA SER A 195 -1.48 0.13 16.81
C SER A 195 -1.92 -0.32 15.41
N LEU A 196 -2.33 -1.58 15.27
CA LEU A 196 -2.86 -2.15 14.03
C LEU A 196 -4.17 -1.47 13.60
N GLU A 197 -5.08 -1.19 14.55
CA GLU A 197 -6.34 -0.48 14.31
C GLU A 197 -6.10 0.90 13.71
N VAL A 198 -5.26 1.72 14.36
CA VAL A 198 -4.97 3.10 13.93
C VAL A 198 -4.35 3.11 12.54
N VAL A 199 -3.33 2.28 12.30
CA VAL A 199 -2.66 2.23 10.99
C VAL A 199 -3.60 1.71 9.90
N THR A 200 -4.40 0.68 10.20
CA THR A 200 -5.37 0.13 9.24
C THR A 200 -6.42 1.18 8.85
N GLN A 201 -6.93 1.97 9.81
CA GLN A 201 -7.89 3.04 9.51
C GLN A 201 -7.29 4.14 8.63
N VAL A 202 -6.07 4.59 8.94
CA VAL A 202 -5.37 5.60 8.13
C VAL A 202 -5.13 5.08 6.71
N LEU A 203 -4.72 3.81 6.56
CA LEU A 203 -4.52 3.20 5.25
C LEU A 203 -5.81 3.05 4.46
N ILE A 204 -6.89 2.61 5.09
CA ILE A 204 -8.21 2.52 4.45
C ILE A 204 -8.60 3.88 3.86
N GLU A 205 -8.44 4.96 4.63
CA GLU A 205 -8.80 6.30 4.16
C GLU A 205 -7.92 6.74 2.97
N LYS A 206 -6.60 6.54 3.05
CA LYS A 206 -5.69 6.82 1.93
C LYS A 206 -6.05 6.02 0.68
N LEU A 207 -6.35 4.72 0.83
CA LEU A 207 -6.71 3.85 -0.28
C LEU A 207 -8.06 4.25 -0.91
N ARG A 208 -9.03 4.71 -0.11
CA ARG A 208 -10.30 5.25 -0.63
C ARG A 208 -10.07 6.49 -1.48
N ILE A 209 -9.22 7.42 -1.04
CA ILE A 209 -8.85 8.62 -1.79
C ILE A 209 -8.21 8.22 -3.13
N VAL A 210 -7.23 7.32 -3.11
CA VAL A 210 -6.60 6.81 -4.34
C VAL A 210 -7.63 6.18 -5.28
N ASN A 211 -8.52 5.34 -4.75
CA ASN A 211 -9.54 4.68 -5.56
C ASN A 211 -10.54 5.69 -6.17
N ALA A 212 -10.91 6.74 -5.43
CA ALA A 212 -11.76 7.82 -5.94
C ALA A 212 -11.10 8.60 -7.08
N THR A 213 -9.79 8.81 -7.01
CA THR A 213 -9.01 9.54 -8.03
C THR A 213 -8.56 8.67 -9.21
N ARG A 214 -8.78 7.35 -9.17
CA ARG A 214 -8.36 6.38 -10.21
C ARG A 214 -8.74 6.81 -11.63
N GLY A 215 -9.98 7.28 -11.82
CA GLY A 215 -10.48 7.70 -13.12
C GLY A 215 -9.71 8.89 -13.71
N CYS A 216 -9.32 9.85 -12.86
CA CYS A 216 -8.57 11.03 -13.28
C CYS A 216 -7.11 10.66 -13.57
N LEU A 217 -6.49 9.83 -12.74
CA LEU A 217 -5.09 9.40 -12.90
C LEU A 217 -4.81 8.82 -14.30
N THR A 218 -5.67 7.91 -14.76
CA THR A 218 -5.52 7.29 -16.10
C THR A 218 -5.89 8.26 -17.21
N LYS A 219 -6.94 9.07 -17.01
CA LYS A 219 -7.45 10.01 -18.00
C LYS A 219 -6.42 11.09 -18.32
N ASP A 220 -5.91 11.80 -17.32
CA ASP A 220 -4.99 12.93 -17.52
C ASP A 220 -3.73 12.49 -18.29
N THR A 221 -3.21 11.31 -17.95
CA THR A 221 -1.98 10.80 -18.56
C THR A 221 -2.19 10.41 -20.02
N LEU A 222 -3.37 9.85 -20.34
CA LEU A 222 -3.75 9.55 -21.73
C LEU A 222 -4.08 10.82 -22.52
N GLU A 223 -4.74 11.80 -21.92
CA GLU A 223 -5.02 13.09 -22.57
C GLU A 223 -3.74 13.81 -22.95
N ILE A 224 -2.77 13.92 -22.03
CA ILE A 224 -1.48 14.54 -22.32
C ILE A 224 -0.74 13.76 -23.43
N ALA A 225 -0.75 12.43 -23.39
CA ALA A 225 -0.13 11.61 -24.44
C ALA A 225 -0.81 11.81 -25.81
N CYS A 226 -2.15 11.78 -25.85
CA CYS A 226 -2.94 11.98 -27.06
C CYS A 226 -2.77 13.39 -27.64
N GLU A 227 -2.79 14.44 -26.82
CA GLU A 227 -2.54 15.81 -27.26
C GLU A 227 -1.13 15.98 -27.81
N THR A 228 -0.14 15.39 -27.13
CA THR A 228 1.27 15.46 -27.54
C THR A 228 1.49 14.78 -28.88
N ILE A 229 0.98 13.56 -29.05
CA ILE A 229 1.06 12.81 -30.31
C ILE A 229 0.24 13.49 -31.40
N GLY A 230 -0.97 13.96 -31.09
CA GLY A 230 -1.86 14.65 -32.03
C GLY A 230 -1.26 15.93 -32.57
N ARG A 231 -0.64 16.75 -31.71
CA ARG A 231 0.08 17.97 -32.12
C ARG A 231 1.25 17.64 -33.05
N LEU A 232 1.98 16.57 -32.76
CA LEU A 232 3.09 16.12 -33.59
C LEU A 232 2.60 15.62 -34.97
N MET A 233 1.49 14.87 -35.01
CA MET A 233 0.86 14.43 -36.25
C MET A 233 0.39 15.60 -37.12
N LEU A 234 -0.21 16.64 -36.52
CA LEU A 234 -0.62 17.85 -37.23
C LEU A 234 0.59 18.59 -37.83
N GLN A 235 1.66 18.74 -37.04
CA GLN A 235 2.91 19.35 -37.50
C GLN A 235 3.55 18.56 -38.65
N MET A 236 3.57 17.22 -38.58
CA MET A 236 4.06 16.38 -39.67
C MET A 236 3.18 16.46 -40.94
N ALA A 237 1.87 16.65 -40.79
CA ALA A 237 0.94 16.83 -41.90
C ALA A 237 1.02 18.23 -42.54
N GLY A 238 1.84 19.14 -41.99
CA GLY A 238 1.98 20.52 -42.48
C GLY A 238 0.79 21.42 -42.12
N GLN A 239 -0.03 21.01 -41.15
CA GLN A 239 -1.09 21.83 -40.57
C GLN A 239 -0.58 22.44 -39.27
N GLU A 240 -0.48 23.77 -39.19
CA GLU A 240 -0.25 24.42 -37.91
C GLU A 240 -1.44 24.13 -36.98
N PRO A 241 -1.19 23.78 -35.71
CA PRO A 241 -2.28 23.59 -34.76
C PRO A 241 -3.06 24.90 -34.66
N THR A 242 -4.30 24.90 -35.11
CA THR A 242 -5.23 26.01 -34.89
C THR A 242 -5.39 26.16 -33.39
N SER A 243 -4.81 27.24 -32.86
CA SER A 243 -5.02 27.69 -31.49
C SER A 243 -6.51 27.94 -31.26
N ALA A 244 -7.11 27.18 -30.34
CA ALA A 244 -8.38 27.49 -29.70
C ALA A 244 -8.15 27.54 -28.19
#